data_AF-A0A561VTY4-F1
#
_entry.id   AF-A0A561VTY4-F1
#
_cell.length_a   1.000
_cell.length_b   1.000
_cell.length_c   1.000
_cell.angle_alpha   90.00
_cell.angle_beta   90.00
_cell.angle_gamma   90.00
#
_symmetry.space_group_name_H-M   'P 1'
#
loop_
_entity.id
_entity.type
_entity.pdbx_description
1 polymer ?
#
loop_
_entity_poly.entity_id
_entity_poly.type
_entity_poly.pdbx_seq_one_letter_code
_entity_poly.pdbx_strand_id
1 'polypeptide(L)'
;MTPERLRHTLLGERDGRASGWHHRPGGIDPPGAKLVKVTRRDTRTGVYNGRVAFQNRRTGEWREKRGGSTFFPDDWTPAQVDNAVNRGFDSPDVVKDPETGRWSSIFRNVELEGFYDPDTDTLRHGYPVLRHPGGTP
;
A
#
# COMPACT_ATOMS: atom_id res chain seq x y z
N MET A 1 8.33 -18.37 -3.23
CA MET A 1 7.08 -18.10 -2.48
C MET A 1 7.10 -16.63 -2.09
N THR A 2 6.04 -15.89 -2.39
CA THR A 2 5.89 -14.49 -1.97
C THR A 2 5.54 -14.49 -0.48
N PRO A 3 6.36 -13.90 0.42
CA PRO A 3 6.08 -13.92 1.86
C PRO A 3 4.69 -13.36 2.19
N GLU A 4 4.00 -13.90 3.20
CA GLU A 4 2.61 -13.49 3.56
C GLU A 4 2.45 -11.97 3.74
N ARG A 5 3.49 -11.27 4.23
CA ARG A 5 3.55 -9.81 4.35
C ARG A 5 3.24 -9.06 3.04
N LEU A 6 3.68 -9.60 1.91
CA LEU A 6 3.50 -9.01 0.59
C LEU A 6 2.12 -9.31 0.00
N ARG A 7 1.44 -10.34 0.49
CA ARG A 7 0.08 -10.67 0.04
C ARG A 7 -0.85 -9.49 0.32
N HIS A 8 -0.67 -8.81 1.45
CA HIS A 8 -1.45 -7.62 1.78
C HIS A 8 -1.19 -6.49 0.77
N THR A 9 0.07 -6.07 0.58
CA THR A 9 0.46 -4.96 -0.32
C THR A 9 0.16 -5.24 -1.80
N LEU A 10 0.43 -6.46 -2.26
CA LEU A 10 0.38 -6.80 -3.69
C LEU A 10 -1.01 -7.27 -4.13
N LEU A 11 -1.77 -7.93 -3.26
CA LEU A 11 -3.02 -8.61 -3.66
C LEU A 11 -4.24 -8.05 -2.94
N GLY A 12 -4.07 -7.36 -1.80
CA GLY A 12 -5.14 -7.11 -0.85
C GLY A 12 -5.67 -8.44 -0.29
N GLU A 13 -6.08 -8.48 0.97
CA GLU A 13 -6.55 -9.72 1.59
C GLU A 13 -7.71 -10.38 0.79
N ARG A 14 -7.73 -11.72 0.73
CA ARG A 14 -8.59 -12.53 -0.14
C ARG A 14 -9.56 -13.39 0.68
N ASP A 15 -10.44 -12.81 1.51
CA ASP A 15 -11.56 -13.51 2.19
C ASP A 15 -12.71 -12.55 2.57
N GLY A 16 -13.10 -11.68 1.63
CA GLY A 16 -14.31 -10.85 1.76
C GLY A 16 -14.16 -9.56 2.56
N ARG A 17 -12.94 -9.18 2.96
CA ARG A 17 -12.63 -7.87 3.55
C ARG A 17 -11.75 -7.04 2.62
N ALA A 18 -12.16 -5.79 2.39
CA ALA A 18 -11.44 -4.84 1.54
C ALA A 18 -10.26 -4.23 2.31
N SER A 19 -9.11 -4.91 2.34
CA SER A 19 -7.88 -4.38 2.94
C SER A 19 -6.68 -4.55 1.97
N GLY A 20 -5.85 -3.52 1.83
CA GLY A 20 -4.46 -3.67 1.38
C GLY A 20 -4.06 -3.49 -0.09
N TRP A 21 -4.96 -3.27 -1.05
CA TRP A 21 -4.51 -3.15 -2.45
C TRP A 21 -3.78 -1.82 -2.71
N HIS A 22 -2.44 -1.89 -2.81
CA HIS A 22 -1.53 -0.75 -2.96
C HIS A 22 -0.57 -0.87 -4.16
N HIS A 23 -0.67 -1.94 -4.96
CA HIS A 23 0.16 -2.14 -6.15
C HIS A 23 -0.66 -2.63 -7.34
N ARG A 24 -0.46 -1.99 -8.49
CA ARG A 24 -1.20 -2.22 -9.73
C ARG A 24 -0.22 -2.33 -10.90
N PRO A 25 0.50 -3.45 -11.04
CA PRO A 25 1.58 -3.57 -12.02
C PRO A 25 1.06 -3.38 -13.44
N GLY A 26 1.73 -2.53 -14.21
CA GLY A 26 1.34 -2.13 -15.56
C GLY A 26 0.01 -1.38 -15.62
N GLY A 27 -0.53 -0.95 -14.49
CA GLY A 27 -1.87 -0.39 -14.44
C GLY A 27 -2.95 -1.43 -14.76
N ILE A 28 -2.80 -2.66 -14.26
CA ILE A 28 -3.77 -3.74 -14.48
C ILE A 28 -4.49 -4.07 -13.16
N ASP A 29 -5.82 -4.05 -13.19
CA ASP A 29 -6.66 -4.42 -12.06
C ASP A 29 -6.66 -5.95 -11.87
N PRO A 30 -6.42 -6.47 -10.66
CA PRO A 30 -6.48 -7.91 -10.43
C PRO A 30 -7.95 -8.39 -10.35
N PRO A 31 -8.22 -9.69 -10.59
CA PRO A 31 -9.57 -10.24 -10.49
C PRO A 31 -10.23 -9.97 -9.11
N GLY A 32 -11.39 -9.32 -9.13
CA GLY A 32 -12.17 -9.00 -7.94
C GLY A 32 -11.79 -7.69 -7.25
N ALA A 33 -10.89 -6.89 -7.82
CA ALA A 33 -10.69 -5.50 -7.46
C ALA A 33 -10.75 -4.62 -8.73
N LYS A 34 -11.10 -3.35 -8.58
CA LYS A 34 -11.00 -2.38 -9.67
C LYS A 34 -10.68 -0.98 -9.18
N LEU A 35 -9.87 -0.26 -9.94
CA LEU A 35 -9.66 1.16 -9.74
C LEU A 35 -10.83 1.91 -10.41
N VAL A 36 -11.69 2.53 -9.59
CA VAL A 36 -12.85 3.27 -10.08
C VAL A 36 -12.42 4.62 -10.66
N LYS A 37 -11.53 5.33 -9.97
CA LYS A 37 -11.04 6.65 -10.37
C LYS A 37 -9.75 7.00 -9.65
N VAL A 38 -8.74 7.48 -10.37
CA VAL A 38 -7.60 8.19 -9.76
C VAL A 38 -8.08 9.53 -9.24
N THR A 39 -7.88 9.80 -7.96
CA THR A 39 -8.32 11.04 -7.31
C THR A 39 -7.19 12.06 -7.18
N ARG A 40 -5.93 11.61 -7.08
CA ARG A 40 -4.74 12.46 -7.05
C ARG A 40 -3.51 11.64 -7.44
N ARG A 41 -2.51 12.26 -8.08
CA ARG A 41 -1.22 11.64 -8.43
C ARG A 41 -0.08 12.63 -8.19
N ASP A 42 1.02 12.18 -7.60
CA ASP A 42 2.28 12.93 -7.57
C ASP A 42 3.00 12.68 -8.90
N THR A 43 3.24 13.74 -9.68
CA THR A 43 3.86 13.66 -11.00
C THR A 43 5.35 13.34 -10.95
N ARG A 44 6.01 13.54 -9.80
CA ARG A 44 7.44 13.27 -9.62
C ARG A 44 7.70 11.82 -9.26
N THR A 45 6.86 11.25 -8.41
CA THR A 45 7.05 9.88 -7.89
C THR A 45 6.18 8.86 -8.59
N GLY A 46 5.06 9.27 -9.19
CA GLY A 46 4.06 8.37 -9.78
C GLY A 46 3.05 7.80 -8.78
N VAL A 47 3.27 7.98 -7.48
CA VAL A 47 2.34 7.54 -6.41
C VAL A 47 1.00 8.23 -6.57
N TYR A 48 -0.09 7.53 -6.28
CA TYR A 48 -1.43 8.08 -6.48
C TYR A 48 -2.47 7.56 -5.48
N ASN A 49 -3.52 8.36 -5.29
CA ASN A 49 -4.73 7.98 -4.59
C ASN A 49 -5.80 7.55 -5.61
N GLY A 50 -6.58 6.55 -5.26
CA GLY A 50 -7.67 6.04 -6.08
C GLY A 50 -8.89 5.60 -5.28
N ARG A 51 -10.08 5.87 -5.81
CA ARG A 51 -11.30 5.17 -5.40
C ARG A 51 -11.23 3.76 -5.95
N VAL A 52 -11.47 2.77 -5.10
CA VAL A 52 -11.40 1.35 -5.48
C VAL A 52 -12.70 0.65 -5.12
N ALA A 53 -13.04 -0.37 -5.89
CA ALA A 53 -14.13 -1.28 -5.57
C ALA A 53 -13.64 -2.71 -5.55
N PHE A 54 -14.26 -3.52 -4.69
CA PHE A 54 -13.97 -4.94 -4.57
C PHE A 54 -15.24 -5.75 -4.82
N GLN A 55 -15.07 -6.91 -5.41
CA GLN A 55 -16.14 -7.85 -5.62
C GLN A 55 -16.29 -8.77 -4.40
N ASN A 56 -17.48 -8.83 -3.83
CA ASN A 56 -17.84 -9.89 -2.90
C ASN A 56 -17.90 -11.20 -3.69
N ARG A 57 -17.02 -12.14 -3.36
CA ARG A 57 -16.89 -13.38 -4.14
C ARG A 57 -18.00 -14.38 -3.95
N ARG A 58 -18.74 -14.26 -2.84
CA ARG A 58 -19.87 -15.11 -2.55
C ARG A 58 -21.13 -14.65 -3.30
N THR A 59 -21.30 -13.33 -3.46
CA THR A 59 -22.53 -12.75 -4.06
C THR A 59 -22.31 -12.14 -5.43
N GLY A 60 -21.07 -11.91 -5.86
CA GLY A 60 -20.71 -11.20 -7.09
C GLY A 60 -20.86 -9.68 -7.01
N GLU A 61 -21.40 -9.13 -5.91
CA GLU A 61 -21.65 -7.70 -5.74
C GLU A 61 -20.36 -6.88 -5.68
N TRP A 62 -20.31 -5.76 -6.38
CA TRP A 62 -19.23 -4.80 -6.27
C TRP A 62 -19.53 -3.74 -5.22
N ARG A 63 -18.57 -3.47 -4.33
CA ARG A 63 -18.68 -2.42 -3.32
C ARG A 63 -17.44 -1.54 -3.31
N GLU A 64 -17.64 -0.23 -3.30
CA GLU A 64 -16.56 0.72 -3.15
C GLU A 64 -16.00 0.71 -1.72
N LYS A 65 -14.67 0.78 -1.61
CA LYS A 65 -14.00 0.92 -0.32
C LYS A 65 -14.11 2.36 0.15
N ARG A 66 -14.71 2.56 1.33
CA ARG A 66 -14.73 3.87 2.01
C ARG A 66 -13.29 4.30 2.31
N GLY A 67 -12.85 5.41 1.71
CA GLY A 67 -11.50 5.97 1.86
C GLY A 67 -10.54 5.70 0.69
N GLY A 68 -10.87 4.79 -0.23
CA GLY A 68 -9.99 4.47 -1.36
C GLY A 68 -8.69 3.76 -0.95
N SER A 69 -7.67 3.82 -1.81
CA SER A 69 -6.31 3.29 -1.58
C SER A 69 -5.27 4.26 -2.15
N THR A 70 -4.09 4.27 -1.54
CA THR A 70 -2.85 4.79 -2.15
C THR A 70 -2.18 3.69 -2.97
N PHE A 71 -1.43 4.05 -4.00
CA PHE A 71 -0.79 3.10 -4.89
C PHE A 71 0.65 3.48 -5.19
N PHE A 72 1.50 2.46 -5.26
CA PHE A 72 2.83 2.57 -5.85
C PHE A 72 2.69 2.91 -7.34
N PRO A 73 3.76 3.45 -7.96
CA PRO A 73 3.76 3.72 -9.39
C PRO A 73 3.40 2.46 -10.19
N ASP A 74 2.57 2.63 -11.22
CA ASP A 74 2.06 1.53 -12.03
C ASP A 74 3.21 0.78 -12.77
N ASP A 75 4.34 1.44 -13.02
CA ASP A 75 5.53 0.89 -13.67
C ASP A 75 6.46 0.11 -12.73
N TRP A 76 6.23 0.16 -11.41
CA TRP A 76 7.01 -0.63 -10.47
C TRP A 76 6.66 -2.11 -10.57
N THR A 77 7.69 -2.95 -10.60
CA THR A 77 7.56 -4.40 -10.47
C THR A 77 7.24 -4.80 -9.02
N PRO A 78 6.67 -5.99 -8.78
CA PRO A 78 6.48 -6.50 -7.43
C PRO A 78 7.77 -6.54 -6.60
N ALA A 79 8.91 -6.84 -7.23
CA ALA A 79 10.22 -6.84 -6.58
C ALA A 79 10.68 -5.44 -6.17
N GLN A 80 10.38 -4.41 -6.97
CA GLN A 80 10.67 -3.02 -6.59
C GLN A 80 9.81 -2.55 -5.42
N VAL A 81 8.54 -2.95 -5.38
CA VAL A 81 7.65 -2.68 -4.24
C VAL A 81 8.16 -3.37 -2.98
N ASP A 82 8.47 -4.67 -3.03
CA ASP A 82 9.03 -5.39 -1.88
C ASP A 82 10.34 -4.76 -1.43
N ASN A 83 11.27 -4.49 -2.35
CA ASN A 83 12.52 -3.83 -2.00
C ASN A 83 12.30 -2.46 -1.36
N ALA A 84 11.38 -1.64 -1.86
CA ALA A 84 11.09 -0.33 -1.27
C ALA A 84 10.58 -0.45 0.17
N VAL A 85 9.67 -1.38 0.43
CA VAL A 85 9.11 -1.59 1.77
C VAL A 85 10.18 -2.12 2.75
N ASN A 86 11.00 -3.11 2.34
CA ASN A 86 12.08 -3.62 3.20
C ASN A 86 13.12 -2.54 3.47
N ARG A 87 13.62 -1.87 2.42
CA ARG A 87 14.64 -0.84 2.56
C ARG A 87 14.14 0.37 3.35
N GLY A 88 12.85 0.69 3.26
CA GLY A 88 12.22 1.71 4.09
C GLY A 88 12.17 1.31 5.56
N PHE A 89 11.76 0.07 5.85
CA PHE A 89 11.68 -0.45 7.23
C PHE A 89 13.06 -0.62 7.89
N ASP A 90 14.07 -1.01 7.11
CA ASP A 90 15.46 -1.19 7.56
C ASP A 90 16.30 0.10 7.46
N SER A 91 15.68 1.22 7.08
CA SER A 91 16.37 2.50 6.93
C SER A 91 16.88 3.01 8.30
N PRO A 92 18.07 3.64 8.38
CA PRO A 92 18.50 4.32 9.61
C PRO A 92 17.57 5.46 10.03
N ASP A 93 16.81 6.03 9.08
CA ASP A 93 15.86 7.12 9.32
C ASP A 93 14.41 6.63 9.53
N VAL A 94 14.20 5.32 9.71
CA VAL A 94 12.87 4.77 9.97
C VAL A 94 12.34 5.31 11.30
N VAL A 95 11.12 5.82 11.30
CA VAL A 95 10.40 6.20 12.52
C VAL A 95 9.48 5.04 12.89
N LYS A 96 9.66 4.45 14.06
CA LYS A 96 8.84 3.36 14.59
C LYS A 96 8.14 3.81 15.87
N ASP A 97 6.83 3.60 15.93
CA ASP A 97 5.99 3.84 17.10
C ASP A 97 5.61 2.48 17.71
N PRO A 98 6.21 2.10 18.85
CA PRO A 98 5.93 0.82 19.49
C PRO A 98 4.56 0.76 20.18
N GLU A 99 3.93 1.88 20.49
CA GLU A 99 2.59 1.90 21.11
C GLU A 99 1.51 1.51 20.10
N THR A 100 1.67 1.95 18.85
CA THR A 100 0.70 1.68 17.78
C THR A 100 1.15 0.59 16.80
N GLY A 101 2.40 0.13 16.90
CA GLY A 101 3.00 -0.82 15.96
C GLY A 101 3.13 -0.25 14.54
N ARG A 102 3.25 1.08 14.40
CA ARG A 102 3.37 1.77 13.12
C ARG A 102 4.80 2.13 12.80
N TRP A 103 5.11 2.16 11.51
CA TRP A 103 6.39 2.71 11.05
C TRP A 103 6.18 3.63 9.85
N SER A 104 7.12 4.55 9.66
CA SER A 104 7.20 5.41 8.48
C SER A 104 8.64 5.64 8.04
N SER A 105 8.84 5.87 6.75
CA SER A 105 10.16 6.18 6.17
C SER A 105 10.01 6.86 4.81
N ILE A 106 11.13 7.22 4.19
CA ILE A 106 11.18 7.70 2.81
C ILE A 106 12.11 6.79 1.99
N PHE A 107 11.63 6.33 0.83
CA PHE A 107 12.43 5.59 -0.13
C PHE A 107 12.30 6.22 -1.52
N ARG A 108 13.39 6.72 -2.10
CA ARG A 108 13.39 7.38 -3.44
C ARG A 108 12.31 8.47 -3.57
N ASN A 109 12.18 9.34 -2.56
CA ASN A 109 11.16 10.39 -2.45
C ASN A 109 9.71 9.89 -2.34
N VAL A 110 9.49 8.58 -2.19
CA VAL A 110 8.20 8.01 -1.83
C VAL A 110 8.14 7.89 -0.31
N GLU A 111 7.18 8.58 0.30
CA GLU A 111 6.84 8.34 1.70
C GLU A 111 6.17 6.97 1.83
N LEU A 112 6.61 6.21 2.81
CA LEU A 112 6.10 4.90 3.14
C LEU A 112 5.57 4.91 4.57
N GLU A 113 4.43 4.28 4.77
CA GLU A 113 3.90 3.96 6.09
C GLU A 113 3.51 2.49 6.14
N GLY A 114 3.42 1.94 7.35
CA GLY A 114 3.08 0.54 7.51
C GLY A 114 2.91 0.11 8.96
N PHE A 115 2.82 -1.20 9.13
CA PHE A 115 2.72 -1.85 10.43
C PHE A 115 3.87 -2.84 10.62
N TYR A 116 4.30 -2.96 11.87
CA TYR A 116 5.29 -3.93 12.31
C TYR A 116 4.89 -4.49 13.68
N ASP A 117 5.56 -5.56 14.08
CA ASP A 117 5.40 -6.19 15.38
C ASP A 117 6.43 -5.58 16.35
N PRO A 118 6.02 -4.83 17.39
CA PRO A 118 6.95 -4.13 18.27
C PRO A 118 7.73 -5.07 19.20
N ASP A 119 7.20 -6.26 19.51
CA ASP A 119 7.87 -7.23 20.39
C ASP A 119 9.02 -7.94 19.67
N THR A 120 8.88 -8.14 18.35
CA THR A 120 9.82 -8.91 17.53
C THR A 120 10.56 -8.09 16.48
N ASP A 121 10.30 -6.77 16.43
CA ASP A 121 10.73 -5.83 15.39
C ASP A 121 10.50 -6.33 13.95
N THR A 122 9.42 -7.07 13.72
CA THR A 122 9.16 -7.74 12.44
C THR A 122 8.20 -6.95 11.56
N LEU A 123 8.64 -6.58 10.35
CA LEU A 123 7.81 -5.94 9.33
C LEU A 123 6.56 -6.77 8.99
N ARG A 124 5.37 -6.17 9.09
CA ARG A 124 4.08 -6.81 8.73
C ARG A 124 3.54 -6.31 7.40
N HIS A 125 3.57 -5.01 7.16
CA HIS A 125 2.96 -4.40 5.98
C HIS A 125 3.58 -3.03 5.69
N GLY A 126 3.53 -2.59 4.43
CA GLY A 126 3.89 -1.24 4.01
C GLY A 126 3.16 -0.81 2.73
N TYR A 127 2.90 0.48 2.63
CA TYR A 127 2.19 1.14 1.54
C TYR A 127 2.73 2.55 1.31
N PRO A 128 2.59 3.12 0.10
CA PRO A 128 3.03 4.49 -0.14
C PRO A 128 1.99 5.46 0.39
N VAL A 129 2.44 6.63 0.79
CA VAL A 129 1.58 7.71 1.24
C VAL A 129 1.72 8.90 0.32
N LEU A 130 0.59 9.55 0.08
CA LEU A 130 0.51 10.75 -0.72
C LEU A 130 0.06 11.90 0.19
N ARG A 131 0.99 12.46 0.98
CA ARG A 131 0.65 13.58 1.87
C ARG A 131 0.17 14.79 1.07
N HIS A 132 -0.80 15.50 1.64
CA HIS A 132 -1.24 16.77 1.10
C HIS A 132 -0.07 17.76 1.13
N PRO A 133 0.13 18.59 0.09
CA PRO A 133 1.00 19.75 0.24
C PRO A 133 0.29 20.67 1.25
N GLY A 134 0.74 20.67 2.51
CA GLY A 134 0.17 21.51 3.58
C GLY A 134 -0.24 20.80 4.87
N GLY A 135 -0.03 19.49 5.01
CA GLY A 135 -0.15 18.81 6.31
C GLY A 135 1.20 18.85 7.04
N THR A 136 1.39 19.82 7.94
CA THR A 136 2.54 19.90 8.85
C THR A 136 2.65 18.63 9.72
N PRO A 137 3.86 18.20 10.12
CA PRO A 137 4.07 17.09 11.06
C PRO A 137 3.27 17.23 12.37
#